data_AF-A0A5K1HRH2-F1
#
_entry.id   AF-A0A5K1HRH2-F1
#
_cell.length_a   1.000
_cell.length_b   1.000
_cell.length_c   1.000
_cell.angle_alpha   90.00
_cell.angle_beta   90.00
_cell.angle_gamma   90.00
#
_symmetry.space_group_name_H-M   'P 1'
#
loop_
_entity.id
_entity.type
_entity.pdbx_description
1 polymer ?
#
loop_
_entity_poly.entity_id
_entity_poly.type
_entity_poly.pdbx_seq_one_letter_code
_entity_poly.pdbx_strand_id
1 'polypeptide(L)'
;YIASQPLLTMTSVRQIYIINCDNPNIGRVAVIEIGMAEVSGIVNLVKEGDRIEKGAELGMFRFGGSSHAFVFDNKAKNLTFSESIYERKLN
;
A
#
# COMPACT_ATOMS: atom_id res chain seq x y z
N TYR A 1 -6.81 9.68 -18.56
CA TYR A 1 -7.66 8.98 -17.57
C TYR A 1 -7.10 9.05 -16.15
N ILE A 2 -5.90 8.54 -15.86
CA ILE A 2 -5.32 8.66 -14.50
C ILE A 2 -4.98 10.12 -14.15
N ALA A 3 -4.35 10.85 -15.07
CA ALA A 3 -4.05 12.28 -14.90
C ALA A 3 -5.30 13.18 -14.79
N SER A 4 -6.49 12.69 -15.16
CA SER A 4 -7.75 13.41 -15.01
C SER A 4 -8.45 13.16 -13.66
N GLN A 5 -7.85 12.35 -12.79
CA GLN A 5 -8.37 12.04 -11.45
C GLN A 5 -7.33 12.38 -10.37
N PRO A 6 -6.96 13.66 -10.21
CA PRO A 6 -5.87 14.07 -9.30
C PRO A 6 -6.15 13.78 -7.83
N LEU A 7 -7.42 13.60 -7.45
CA LEU A 7 -7.86 13.29 -6.08
C LEU A 7 -8.29 11.83 -5.92
N LEU A 8 -7.83 10.94 -6.79
CA LEU A 8 -8.19 9.52 -6.79
C LEU A 8 -8.02 8.85 -5.43
N THR A 9 -6.94 9.18 -4.71
CA THR A 9 -6.65 8.64 -3.37
C THR A 9 -7.67 9.08 -2.32
N MET A 10 -8.42 10.16 -2.56
CA MET A 10 -9.43 10.70 -1.64
C MET A 10 -10.84 10.23 -1.96
N THR A 11 -11.15 10.01 -3.24
CA THR A 11 -12.51 9.66 -3.67
C THR A 11 -12.73 8.17 -3.88
N SER A 12 -11.66 7.39 -4.09
CA SER A 12 -11.79 5.97 -4.40
C SER A 12 -11.84 5.12 -3.14
N VAL A 13 -12.35 3.89 -3.30
CA VAL A 13 -12.27 2.87 -2.26
C VAL A 13 -10.80 2.63 -1.91
N ARG A 14 -10.50 2.66 -0.62
CA ARG A 14 -9.15 2.49 -0.09
C ARG A 14 -9.16 1.67 1.17
N GLN A 15 -8.14 0.84 1.33
CA GLN A 15 -7.86 0.10 2.55
C GLN A 15 -6.50 0.50 3.08
N ILE A 16 -6.42 0.72 4.39
CA ILE A 16 -5.17 1.09 5.06
C ILE A 16 -4.88 0.04 6.13
N TYR A 17 -3.73 -0.62 6.00
CA TYR A 17 -3.20 -1.50 7.03
C TYR A 17 -2.09 -0.78 7.76
N ILE A 18 -2.17 -0.70 9.09
CA ILE A 18 -1.07 -0.21 9.93
C ILE A 18 -0.51 -1.42 10.67
N ILE A 19 0.69 -1.84 10.24
CA ILE A 19 1.34 -3.04 10.76
C ILE A 19 2.42 -2.60 11.73
N ASN A 20 2.31 -3.06 12.98
CA ASN A 20 3.37 -2.94 13.96
C ASN A 20 4.33 -4.10 13.76
N CYS A 21 5.55 -3.82 13.30
CA CYS A 21 6.57 -4.84 13.11
C CYS A 21 7.29 -5.13 14.44
N ASP A 22 7.59 -6.40 14.71
CA ASP A 22 8.34 -6.77 15.92
C ASP A 22 9.78 -6.26 15.88
N ASN A 23 10.33 -6.01 14.69
CA ASN A 23 11.66 -5.46 14.53
C ASN A 23 11.64 -3.94 14.78
N PRO A 24 12.26 -3.45 15.87
CA PRO A 24 12.25 -2.03 16.20
C PRO A 24 13.01 -1.14 15.21
N ASN A 25 13.88 -1.73 14.36
CA ASN A 25 14.53 -0.99 13.28
C ASN A 25 13.60 -0.71 12.09
N ILE A 26 12.44 -1.38 12.02
CA ILE A 26 11.40 -1.10 11.02
C ILE A 26 10.31 -0.23 11.67
N GLY A 27 9.88 -0.59 12.88
CA GLY A 27 8.82 0.13 13.59
C GLY A 27 7.45 -0.20 12.99
N ARG A 28 6.81 0.78 12.35
CA ARG A 28 5.51 0.62 11.69
C ARG A 28 5.63 0.71 10.18
N VAL A 29 4.77 -0.04 9.51
CA VAL A 29 4.58 0.08 8.06
C VAL A 29 3.09 0.27 7.79
N ALA A 30 2.77 1.30 7.02
CA ALA A 30 1.43 1.45 6.47
C ALA A 30 1.42 0.93 5.02
N VAL A 31 0.44 0.10 4.71
CA VAL A 31 0.13 -0.34 3.35
C VAL A 31 -1.21 0.28 2.98
N ILE A 32 -1.23 1.05 1.90
CA ILE A 32 -2.41 1.77 1.42
C ILE A 32 -2.78 1.17 0.07
N GLU A 33 -3.89 0.46 0.02
CA GLU A 33 -4.47 -0.08 -1.20
C GLU A 33 -5.54 0.87 -1.73
N ILE A 34 -5.54 1.14 -3.04
CA ILE A 34 -6.44 2.08 -3.69
C ILE A 34 -7.06 1.40 -4.91
N GLY A 35 -8.37 1.21 -4.90
CA GLY A 35 -9.11 0.80 -6.09
C GLY A 35 -9.14 1.94 -7.11
N MET A 36 -8.86 1.65 -8.39
CA MET A 36 -9.00 2.61 -9.49
C MET A 36 -10.07 2.19 -10.50
N ALA A 37 -10.81 3.17 -11.02
CA ALA A 37 -11.95 3.00 -11.92
C ALA A 37 -13.21 2.43 -11.24
N GLU A 38 -14.36 2.65 -11.88
CA GLU A 38 -15.72 2.54 -11.32
C GLU A 38 -16.11 1.15 -10.74
N VAL A 39 -15.30 0.10 -10.93
CA VAL A 39 -15.59 -1.29 -10.52
C VAL A 39 -14.56 -1.86 -9.52
N SER A 40 -13.59 -1.06 -9.09
CA SER A 40 -12.46 -1.51 -8.26
C SER A 40 -12.79 -1.60 -6.76
N GLY A 41 -13.40 -2.72 -6.35
CA GLY A 41 -13.52 -3.07 -4.94
C GLY A 41 -12.21 -3.60 -4.34
N ILE A 42 -12.08 -3.51 -3.01
CA ILE A 42 -11.01 -4.18 -2.24
C ILE A 42 -11.65 -5.23 -1.34
N VAL A 43 -11.02 -6.40 -1.23
CA VAL A 43 -11.40 -7.47 -0.30
C VAL A 43 -10.27 -7.65 0.70
N ASN A 44 -10.58 -7.47 1.98
CA ASN A 44 -9.63 -7.65 3.08
C ASN A 44 -9.68 -9.10 3.55
N LEU A 45 -8.51 -9.71 3.75
CA LEU A 45 -8.38 -11.08 4.25
C LEU A 45 -7.86 -11.15 5.69
N VAL A 46 -7.38 -10.03 6.22
CA VAL A 46 -6.90 -9.91 7.61
C VAL A 46 -7.78 -8.95 8.41
N LYS A 47 -7.78 -9.11 9.74
CA LYS A 47 -8.47 -8.21 10.67
C LYS A 47 -7.49 -7.58 11.66
N GLU A 48 -7.93 -6.50 12.31
CA GLU A 48 -7.17 -5.89 13.38
C GLU A 48 -6.87 -6.90 14.50
N GLY A 49 -5.63 -6.87 14.97
CA GLY A 49 -5.13 -7.81 15.99
C GLY A 49 -4.56 -9.11 15.42
N ASP A 50 -4.74 -9.41 14.14
CA ASP A 50 -4.09 -10.57 13.53
C ASP A 50 -2.56 -10.40 13.50
N ARG A 51 -1.87 -11.50 13.76
CA ARG A 51 -0.43 -11.59 13.56
C ARG A 51 -0.15 -12.16 12.18
N ILE A 52 0.66 -11.46 11.41
CA ILE A 52 1.02 -11.83 10.04
C ILE A 52 2.53 -11.96 9.90
N GLU A 53 2.96 -12.73 8.91
CA GLU A 53 4.38 -12.86 8.53
C GLU A 53 4.69 -12.06 7.27
N LYS A 54 5.99 -11.80 7.03
CA LYS A 54 6.42 -11.15 5.79
C LYS A 54 5.99 -11.99 4.59
N GLY A 55 5.26 -11.37 3.66
CA GLY A 55 4.72 -12.05 2.49
C GLY A 55 3.33 -12.64 2.68
N ALA A 56 2.71 -12.44 3.86
CA ALA A 56 1.31 -12.78 4.07
C ALA A 56 0.40 -11.97 3.12
N GLU A 57 -0.67 -12.63 2.68
CA GLU A 57 -1.71 -12.02 1.86
C GLU A 57 -2.61 -11.14 2.75
N LEU A 58 -2.66 -9.84 2.48
CA LEU A 58 -3.49 -8.88 3.24
C LEU A 58 -4.91 -8.81 2.68
N GLY A 59 -5.02 -8.92 1.37
CA GLY A 59 -6.24 -8.67 0.62
C GLY A 59 -6.00 -8.76 -0.88
N MET A 60 -7.04 -8.43 -1.63
CA MET A 60 -7.02 -8.44 -3.08
C MET A 60 -7.91 -7.34 -3.66
N PHE A 61 -7.54 -6.85 -4.84
CA PHE A 61 -8.39 -6.00 -5.65
C PHE A 61 -9.38 -6.84 -6.45
N ARG A 62 -10.64 -6.38 -6.52
CA ARG A 62 -11.61 -6.88 -7.50
C ARG A 62 -11.28 -6.30 -8.89
N PHE A 63 -11.92 -6.85 -9.92
CA PHE A 63 -11.68 -6.46 -11.31
C PHE A 63 -11.74 -4.95 -11.53
N GLY A 64 -10.66 -4.38 -12.08
CA GLY A 64 -10.51 -2.93 -12.29
C GLY A 64 -9.04 -2.53 -12.34
N GLY A 65 -8.76 -1.23 -12.24
CA GLY A 65 -7.42 -0.74 -11.99
C GLY A 65 -7.12 -0.72 -10.49
N SER A 66 -5.84 -0.67 -10.13
CA SER A 66 -5.41 -0.58 -8.73
C SER A 66 -4.13 0.22 -8.60
N SER A 67 -3.99 0.91 -7.48
CA SER A 67 -2.74 1.51 -7.04
C SER A 67 -2.49 1.14 -5.59
N HIS A 68 -1.25 1.32 -5.15
CA HIS A 68 -0.88 1.09 -3.76
C HIS A 68 0.27 2.01 -3.35
N ALA A 69 0.38 2.27 -2.06
CA ALA A 69 1.49 3.01 -1.47
C ALA A 69 1.95 2.35 -0.19
N PHE A 70 3.26 2.41 0.06
CA PHE A 70 3.87 2.00 1.31
C PHE A 70 4.42 3.22 2.04
N VAL A 71 4.14 3.32 3.33
CA VAL A 71 4.69 4.36 4.20
C VAL A 71 5.45 3.68 5.32
N PHE A 72 6.72 4.04 5.47
CA PHE A 72 7.58 3.51 6.51
C PHE A 72 7.68 4.52 7.66
N ASP A 73 7.76 4.02 8.90
CA ASP A 73 7.98 4.85 10.09
C ASP A 73 9.25 5.71 9.90
N ASN A 74 9.23 6.95 10.39
CA ASN A 74 10.34 7.89 10.20
C ASN A 74 11.64 7.42 10.89
N LYS A 75 11.53 6.49 11.83
CA LYS A 75 12.66 5.85 12.52
C LYS A 75 13.18 4.60 11.83
N ALA A 76 12.55 4.15 10.74
CA ALA A 76 12.97 2.98 10.02
C ALA A 76 14.42 3.14 9.51
N LYS A 77 15.24 2.12 9.72
CA LYS A 77 16.67 2.13 9.41
C LYS A 77 16.98 1.25 8.21
N ASN A 78 18.04 1.61 7.47
CA ASN A 78 18.56 0.84 6.34
C ASN A 78 17.53 0.55 5.24
N LEU A 79 16.64 1.52 4.97
CA LEU A 79 15.74 1.43 3.83
C LEU A 79 16.53 1.60 2.53
N THR A 80 16.57 0.54 1.74
CA THR A 80 17.15 0.54 0.40
C THR A 80 16.07 0.12 -0.60
N PHE A 81 16.02 0.82 -1.73
CA PHE A 81 15.14 0.48 -2.84
C PHE A 81 15.99 -0.03 -3.99
N SER A 82 15.49 -1.05 -4.68
CA SER A 82 16.22 -1.60 -5.82
C SER A 82 16.13 -0.64 -6.99
N GLU A 83 17.28 -0.20 -7.49
CA GLU A 83 17.40 0.70 -8.64
C GLU A 83 16.77 0.11 -9.91
N SER A 84 16.71 -1.21 -10.05
CA SER A 84 16.09 -1.85 -11.23
C SER A 84 14.58 -1.73 -11.27
N ILE A 85 13.94 -1.41 -10.15
CA ILE A 85 12.48 -1.26 -10.00
C ILE A 85 12.10 0.24 -9.94
N TYR A 86 13.10 1.12 -9.88
CA TYR A 86 12.94 2.55 -9.75
C TYR A 86 12.97 3.24 -11.12
N GLU A 87 11.79 3.55 -11.68
CA GLU A 87 11.68 4.44 -12.84
C GLU A 87 11.55 5.90 -12.38
N ARG A 88 12.67 6.63 -12.38
CA ARG A 88 12.67 8.08 -12.12
C ARG A 88 12.30 8.84 -13.39
N LYS A 89 10.99 8.99 -13.66
CA LYS A 89 10.53 10.04 -14.59
C LYS A 89 10.42 11.36 -13.84
N LEU A 90 11.54 12.07 -13.73
CA LEU A 90 11.51 13.51 -13.52
C LEU A 90 11.48 14.16 -14.90
N ASN A 91 10.40 14.89 -15.17
CA ASN A 91 10.38 15.87 -16.25
C ASN A 91 11.14 17.12 -15.79
#